data_AF-A0A6P1ING8-F1
#
_entry.id   AF-A0A6P1ING8-F1
#
_cell.length_a   1.000
_cell.length_b   1.000
_cell.length_c   1.000
_cell.angle_alpha   90.00
_cell.angle_beta   90.00
_cell.angle_gamma   90.00
#
_symmetry.space_group_name_H-M   'P 1'
#
loop_
_entity.id
_entity.type
_entity.pdbx_description
1 polymer ?
#
loop_
_entity_poly.entity_id
_entity_poly.type
_entity_poly.pdbx_seq_one_letter_code
_entity_poly.pdbx_strand_id
1 'polypeptide(L)'
;MLMDAENMVLERPSTALPDFPDSQYRVSVWFERDRKNITLESPTGEEIACLWDDEVDEAIEDGFLERPRHPRPSAADWKPKVLAFARSKSLIA
;
A
#
# COMPACT_ATOMS: atom_id res chain seq x y z
N MET A 1 -21.27 -15.24 32.50
CA MET A 1 -21.11 -15.89 31.17
C MET A 1 -20.57 -14.82 30.25
N LEU A 2 -19.27 -14.54 30.39
CA LEU A 2 -18.56 -13.57 29.58
C LEU A 2 -18.16 -14.29 28.29
N MET A 3 -18.51 -13.71 27.15
CA MET A 3 -17.89 -14.09 25.87
C MET A 3 -16.52 -13.43 25.88
N ASP A 4 -15.48 -14.23 26.07
CA ASP A 4 -14.10 -13.78 26.02
C ASP A 4 -13.82 -13.25 24.60
N ALA A 5 -13.75 -11.93 24.48
CA ALA A 5 -13.34 -11.21 23.27
C ALA A 5 -11.81 -11.16 23.16
N GLU A 6 -11.16 -12.26 23.56
CA GLU A 6 -9.71 -12.38 23.53
C GLU A 6 -9.33 -13.25 22.33
N ASN A 7 -8.45 -12.68 21.51
CA ASN A 7 -7.73 -13.36 20.44
C ASN A 7 -8.42 -13.45 19.07
N MET A 8 -8.86 -12.31 18.55
CA MET A 8 -8.88 -12.08 17.10
C MET A 8 -7.52 -11.48 16.66
N VAL A 9 -6.42 -12.10 17.10
CA VAL A 9 -5.16 -11.99 16.37
C VAL A 9 -5.38 -12.84 15.14
N LEU A 10 -5.70 -12.19 14.02
CA LEU A 10 -5.57 -12.80 12.71
C LEU A 10 -4.10 -13.20 12.61
N GLU A 11 -3.78 -14.44 12.99
CA GLU A 11 -2.55 -15.08 12.57
C GLU A 11 -2.64 -15.13 11.05
N ARG A 12 -2.18 -14.05 10.40
CA ARG A 12 -2.03 -14.01 8.95
C ARG A 12 -1.14 -15.21 8.66
N PRO A 13 -1.64 -16.24 7.96
CA PRO A 13 -0.74 -17.30 7.53
C PRO A 13 0.38 -16.60 6.79
N SER A 14 1.62 -16.94 7.15
CA SER A 14 2.84 -16.57 6.45
C SER A 14 2.80 -17.23 5.06
N THR A 15 1.80 -16.85 4.27
CA THR A 15 1.58 -17.29 2.91
C THR A 15 2.72 -16.67 2.14
N ALA A 16 3.46 -17.50 1.42
CA ALA A 16 4.49 -17.06 0.49
C ALA A 16 4.00 -15.80 -0.23
N LEU A 17 4.85 -14.77 -0.27
CA LEU A 17 4.49 -13.49 -0.87
C LEU A 17 3.87 -13.75 -2.23
N PRO A 18 2.60 -13.35 -2.45
CA PRO A 18 1.93 -13.67 -3.69
C PRO A 18 2.69 -13.00 -4.82
N ASP A 19 3.25 -13.80 -5.74
CA ASP A 19 3.93 -13.33 -6.95
C ASP A 19 2.89 -13.22 -8.06
N PHE A 20 2.29 -12.04 -8.16
CA PHE A 20 1.44 -11.70 -9.30
C PHE A 20 2.20 -10.80 -10.27
N PRO A 21 1.89 -10.84 -11.58
CA PRO A 21 2.42 -9.84 -12.50
C PRO A 21 2.06 -8.43 -12.03
N ASP A 22 3.00 -7.48 -12.13
CA ASP A 22 2.83 -6.07 -11.73
C ASP A 22 1.53 -5.45 -12.28
N SER A 23 1.14 -5.86 -13.50
CA SER A 23 -0.09 -5.40 -14.15
C SER A 23 -1.37 -5.73 -13.39
N GLN A 24 -1.39 -6.78 -12.57
CA GLN A 24 -2.57 -7.24 -11.85
C GLN A 24 -2.80 -6.56 -10.50
N TYR A 25 -1.75 -6.05 -9.86
CA TYR A 25 -1.93 -5.26 -8.64
C TYR A 25 -2.70 -3.98 -8.93
N ARG A 26 -3.53 -3.55 -7.98
CA ARG A 26 -4.26 -2.30 -8.08
C ARG A 26 -3.62 -1.29 -7.14
N VAL A 27 -3.38 -0.09 -7.66
CA VAL A 27 -3.04 1.06 -6.84
C VAL A 27 -4.22 2.01 -6.86
N SER A 28 -4.62 2.46 -5.69
CA SER A 28 -5.68 3.42 -5.48
C SER A 28 -5.06 4.65 -4.81
N VAL A 29 -5.42 5.84 -5.29
CA VAL A 29 -4.92 7.09 -4.72
C VAL A 29 -6.07 8.03 -4.43
N TRP A 30 -5.99 8.68 -3.27
CA TRP A 30 -6.96 9.68 -2.86
C TRP A 30 -6.23 10.87 -2.25
N PHE A 31 -6.56 12.06 -2.73
CA PHE A 31 -5.95 13.31 -2.29
C PHE A 31 -7.06 14.34 -2.06
N GLU A 32 -7.14 14.88 -0.85
CA GLU A 32 -8.09 15.91 -0.49
C GLU A 32 -7.42 16.97 0.37
N ARG A 33 -7.29 18.21 -0.15
CA ARG A 33 -6.66 19.36 0.52
C ARG A 33 -5.30 19.07 1.15
N ASP A 34 -5.28 18.55 2.37
CA ASP A 34 -4.16 18.23 3.24
C ASP A 34 -4.00 16.72 3.49
N ARG A 35 -4.99 15.92 3.09
CA ARG A 35 -5.04 14.47 3.22
C ARG A 35 -4.51 13.75 1.99
N LYS A 36 -3.79 12.65 2.23
CA LYS A 36 -3.20 11.79 1.20
C LYS A 36 -3.43 10.34 1.58
N ASN A 37 -3.78 9.52 0.60
CA ASN A 37 -3.84 8.09 0.74
C ASN A 37 -3.36 7.40 -0.53
N ILE A 38 -2.53 6.38 -0.33
CA ILE A 38 -2.04 5.49 -1.39
C ILE A 38 -2.18 4.06 -0.89
N THR A 39 -2.99 3.28 -1.59
CA THR A 39 -3.23 1.87 -1.26
C THR A 39 -2.74 0.97 -2.37
N LEU A 40 -2.08 -0.13 -1.99
CA LEU A 40 -1.73 -1.25 -2.85
C LEU A 40 -2.60 -2.44 -2.50
N GLU A 41 -3.31 -2.97 -3.49
CA GLU A 41 -4.18 -4.12 -3.36
C GLU A 41 -3.70 -5.26 -4.26
N SER A 42 -3.80 -6.48 -3.76
CA SER A 42 -3.60 -7.70 -4.53
C SER A 42 -4.70 -7.86 -5.59
N PRO A 43 -4.50 -8.72 -6.59
CA PRO A 43 -5.55 -9.07 -7.56
C PRO A 43 -6.77 -9.76 -6.91
N THR A 44 -6.59 -10.36 -5.73
CA THR A 44 -7.66 -10.99 -4.94
C THR A 44 -8.42 -9.99 -4.06
N GLY A 45 -8.02 -8.71 -4.05
CA GLY A 45 -8.65 -7.65 -3.26
C GLY A 45 -8.12 -7.52 -1.83
N GLU A 46 -6.98 -8.14 -1.52
CA GLU A 46 -6.33 -8.01 -0.21
C GLU A 46 -5.49 -6.73 -0.19
N GLU A 47 -5.62 -5.93 0.87
CA GLU A 47 -4.77 -4.77 1.09
C GLU A 47 -3.36 -5.21 1.52
N ILE A 48 -2.37 -4.85 0.72
CA ILE A 48 -0.96 -5.18 0.92
C ILE A 48 -0.25 -4.05 1.66
N ALA A 49 -0.52 -2.81 1.26
CA ALA A 49 0.03 -1.61 1.87
C ALA A 49 -0.99 -0.47 1.79
N CYS A 50 -1.04 0.37 2.82
CA CYS A 50 -1.93 1.52 2.91
C CYS A 50 -1.15 2.64 3.61
N LEU A 51 -0.80 3.67 2.86
CA LEU A 51 -0.04 4.82 3.36
C LEU A 51 -0.99 6.01 3.50
N TRP A 52 -0.93 6.69 4.63
CA TRP A 52 -1.71 7.88 4.93
C TRP A 52 -0.83 9.08 5.26
N ASP A 53 -1.21 10.26 4.76
CA ASP A 53 -0.65 11.57 5.10
C ASP A 53 0.88 11.59 5.32
N ASP A 54 1.34 11.62 6.57
CA ASP A 54 2.74 11.66 6.96
C ASP A 54 3.51 10.43 6.44
N GLU A 55 2.91 9.24 6.36
CA GLU A 55 3.56 8.05 5.79
C GLU A 55 3.79 8.21 4.28
N VAL A 56 2.90 8.93 3.58
CA VAL A 56 3.11 9.28 2.17
C VAL A 56 4.25 10.28 2.05
N ASP A 57 4.31 11.26 2.94
CA ASP A 57 5.37 12.27 2.95
C ASP A 57 6.73 11.66 3.30
N GLU A 58 6.82 10.83 4.33
CA GLU A 58 8.01 10.06 4.70
C GLU A 58 8.47 9.18 3.53
N ALA A 59 7.56 8.47 2.87
CA ALA A 59 7.94 7.64 1.72
C ALA A 59 8.45 8.47 0.53
N ILE A 60 8.00 9.73 0.37
CA ILE A 60 8.55 10.67 -0.62
C ILE A 60 9.93 11.16 -0.19
N GLU A 61 10.10 11.52 1.08
CA GLU A 61 11.36 12.04 1.63
C GLU A 61 12.47 10.99 1.62
N ASP A 62 12.14 9.74 1.95
CA ASP A 62 13.02 8.58 1.87
C ASP A 62 13.36 8.18 0.42
N GLY A 63 12.69 8.79 -0.58
CA GLY A 63 12.91 8.55 -2.00
C GLY A 63 12.28 7.27 -2.55
N PHE A 64 11.42 6.60 -1.77
CA PHE A 64 10.65 5.44 -2.24
C PHE A 64 9.55 5.86 -3.21
N LEU A 65 8.87 6.96 -2.91
CA LEU A 65 7.88 7.56 -3.77
C LEU A 65 8.43 8.83 -4.43
N GLU A 66 7.94 9.14 -5.62
CA GLU A 66 8.36 10.35 -6.32
C GLU A 66 7.52 11.54 -5.87
N ARG A 67 8.17 12.69 -5.64
CA ARG A 67 7.45 13.94 -5.40
C ARG A 67 6.55 14.25 -6.61
N PRO A 68 5.24 14.46 -6.42
CA PRO A 68 4.32 14.73 -7.51
C PRO A 68 4.77 15.93 -8.35
N ARG A 69 4.90 15.75 -9.66
CA ARG A 69 5.20 16.84 -10.61
C ARG A 69 3.95 17.65 -10.99
N HIS A 70 2.77 17.13 -10.68
CA HIS A 70 1.47 17.74 -10.93
C HIS A 70 0.61 17.75 -9.68
N PRO A 71 -0.35 18.68 -9.53
CA PRO A 71 -1.17 18.82 -8.33
C PRO A 71 -2.04 17.60 -8.00
N ARG A 72 -2.31 16.73 -8.98
CA ARG A 72 -3.14 15.52 -8.85
C ARG A 72 -2.51 14.37 -9.62
N PRO A 73 -1.49 13.72 -9.06
CA PRO A 73 -0.89 12.54 -9.67
C PRO A 73 -1.90 11.38 -9.66
N SER A 74 -1.94 10.62 -10.75
CA SER A 74 -2.86 9.48 -10.93
C SER A 74 -2.26 8.21 -10.35
N ALA A 75 -3.09 7.21 -10.03
CA ALA A 75 -2.60 5.91 -9.56
C ALA A 75 -1.58 5.25 -10.52
N ALA A 76 -1.68 5.51 -11.82
CA ALA A 76 -0.72 5.02 -12.81
C ALA A 76 0.68 5.61 -12.61
N ASP A 77 0.78 6.88 -12.18
CA ASP A 77 2.05 7.54 -11.88
C ASP A 77 2.74 6.91 -10.65
N TRP A 78 1.94 6.48 -9.67
CA TRP A 78 2.44 5.88 -8.43
C TRP A 78 2.71 4.39 -8.53
N LYS A 79 2.00 3.65 -9.39
CA LYS A 79 2.03 2.18 -9.41
C LYS A 79 3.44 1.58 -9.47
N PRO A 80 4.37 2.04 -10.34
CA PRO A 80 5.73 1.49 -10.36
C PRO A 80 6.48 1.71 -9.03
N LYS A 81 6.27 2.85 -8.38
CA LYS A 81 6.96 3.23 -7.13
C LYS A 81 6.40 2.50 -5.92
N VAL A 82 5.08 2.36 -5.85
CA VAL A 82 4.39 1.62 -4.80
C VAL A 82 4.74 0.12 -4.85
N LEU A 83 4.86 -0.45 -6.06
CA LEU A 83 5.33 -1.83 -6.22
C LEU A 83 6.79 -1.99 -5.79
N ALA A 84 7.66 -1.04 -6.14
CA ALA A 84 9.06 -1.04 -5.68
C ALA A 84 9.16 -0.90 -4.15
N PHE A 85 8.35 -0.04 -3.55
CA PHE A 85 8.23 0.09 -2.09
C PHE A 85 7.80 -1.24 -1.46
N ALA A 86 6.72 -1.85 -1.96
CA ALA A 86 6.22 -3.11 -1.43
C ALA A 86 7.26 -4.24 -1.52
N ARG A 87 8.03 -4.32 -2.62
CA ARG A 87 9.17 -5.25 -2.75
C ARG A 87 10.28 -4.95 -1.75
N SER A 88 10.64 -3.68 -1.58
CA SER A 88 11.70 -3.26 -0.65
C SER A 88 11.37 -3.59 0.81
N LYS A 89 10.08 -3.67 1.13
CA LYS A 89 9.55 -4.04 2.44
C LYS A 89 9.19 -5.53 2.54
N SER A 90 9.48 -6.32 1.50
CA SER A 90 9.11 -7.74 1.41
C SER A 90 7.62 -8.00 1.63
N LEU A 91 6.75 -7.09 1.16
CA LEU A 91 5.29 -7.23 1.19
C LEU A 91 4.74 -7.99 -0.04
N ILE A 92 5.51 -8.01 -1.13
CA ILE A 92 5.28 -8.79 -2.36
C ILE A 92 6.61 -9.33 -2.87
N ALA A 93 6.57 -10.32 -3.77
CA ALA A 93 7.74 -10.94 -4.39
C ALA A 93 8.41 -10.07 -5.47
#